data_AF-A0A6C0RE14-F1
#
_entry.id   AF-A0A6C0RE14-F1
#
_cell.length_a   1.000
_cell.length_b   1.000
_cell.length_c   1.000
_cell.angle_alpha   90.00
_cell.angle_beta   90.00
_cell.angle_gamma   90.00
#
_symmetry.space_group_name_H-M   'P 1'
#
loop_
_entity.id
_entity.type
_entity.pdbx_description
1 polymer ?
#
loop_
_entity_poly.entity_id
_entity_poly.type
_entity_poly.pdbx_seq_one_letter_code
_entity_poly.pdbx_strand_id
1 'polypeptide(L)'
;MKTRIYFLDHLRTLMIFLVVVLHSGLVYEHVLQNSWIVVDPVKANSIGLIRLYLDLFVMFMIFFISGYLIPMSLKSKTSIEFIKSKVKRILIPWVIAVFTLIPAYKFIFLYSRGLPQEEWFSYFHFFERAGSDLSFYANNPAQNWLWFLPVLFMFQVIYLVLAKTKVLSLKINLKTAVIIMFVVGVVYSVTIAQTGLNGWYHSAILHFQRERLLVYFMSFLLGSLCYKLKVFESTQKNKRLYVIANVVLTFTLGIFTAVALNTFFNIIDPTRNYYFISQFADRVAYYAFGLASQLTLLYVFLYGFRNSLNRRYAFMDELNRNSYSVYIIHTIVLGVVALSIMAIPIPPMVKFLMVTLLTFGLSNLLIYSWRTIRQRTVNTKTVATAVMSVVIVLAAFTAYPGTTESKEQKTETTETNTAPQSGTSIHAAVVAGDLEAVQRIIESGADLNEKEPAGGSSPLMTACVFGKTEIAKVLIDAGAELNVTNNDGSTALHTAAFFCRTEIVKTLLNKGIDSSVVNNSGSTALQSVQAPFAMVKGIYEYFAKVYEPLGLQLDLDRIEKTRPVIAEIIANNE
;
A
#
# COMPACT_ATOMS: atom_id res chain seq x y z
N MET A 1 -9.27 -38.75 -0.26
CA MET A 1 -9.62 -37.64 -1.18
C MET A 1 -10.26 -36.45 -0.45
N LYS A 2 -11.34 -36.64 0.34
CA LYS A 2 -12.04 -35.54 1.06
C LYS A 2 -11.14 -34.71 2.00
N THR A 3 -10.35 -35.36 2.85
CA THR A 3 -9.41 -34.68 3.79
C THR A 3 -8.41 -33.75 3.10
N ARG A 4 -7.93 -34.16 1.92
CA ARG A 4 -6.95 -33.42 1.13
C ARG A 4 -7.53 -32.20 0.44
N ILE A 5 -8.78 -32.30 0.00
CA ILE A 5 -9.53 -31.17 -0.57
C ILE A 5 -9.75 -30.11 0.52
N TYR A 6 -10.15 -30.53 1.72
CA TYR A 6 -10.35 -29.59 2.83
C TYR A 6 -9.09 -28.80 3.15
N PHE A 7 -7.92 -29.42 3.14
CA PHE A 7 -6.68 -28.69 3.35
C PHE A 7 -6.38 -27.65 2.27
N LEU A 8 -6.54 -27.98 0.99
CA LEU A 8 -6.28 -27.01 -0.08
C LEU A 8 -7.27 -25.86 -0.04
N ASP A 9 -8.51 -26.12 0.36
CA ASP A 9 -9.48 -25.08 0.67
C ASP A 9 -9.05 -24.26 1.89
N HIS A 10 -8.64 -24.90 3.01
CA HIS A 10 -8.14 -24.21 4.21
C HIS A 10 -6.93 -23.35 3.92
N LEU A 11 -5.98 -23.84 3.13
CA LEU A 11 -4.77 -23.12 2.77
C LEU A 11 -5.09 -21.94 1.86
N ARG A 12 -5.96 -22.11 0.87
CA ARG A 12 -6.43 -20.99 0.05
C ARG A 12 -7.08 -19.93 0.93
N THR A 13 -7.96 -20.34 1.85
CA THR A 13 -8.61 -19.43 2.79
C THR A 13 -7.62 -18.77 3.74
N LEU A 14 -6.64 -19.50 4.28
CA LEU A 14 -5.59 -18.98 5.14
C LEU A 14 -4.69 -18.00 4.39
N MET A 15 -4.33 -18.28 3.13
CA MET A 15 -3.55 -17.36 2.31
C MET A 15 -4.33 -16.08 2.04
N ILE A 16 -5.62 -16.17 1.74
CA ILE A 16 -6.50 -14.99 1.60
C ILE A 16 -6.63 -14.26 2.94
N PHE A 17 -6.77 -14.97 4.05
CA PHE A 17 -6.89 -14.37 5.38
C PHE A 17 -5.58 -13.71 5.84
N LEU A 18 -4.44 -14.37 5.68
CA LEU A 18 -3.12 -13.83 6.01
C LEU A 18 -2.88 -12.57 5.20
N VAL A 19 -3.27 -12.58 3.93
CA VAL A 19 -3.31 -11.38 3.09
C VAL A 19 -4.20 -10.35 3.78
N VAL A 20 -5.49 -10.59 4.00
CA VAL A 20 -6.38 -9.63 4.65
C VAL A 20 -5.84 -9.06 5.96
N VAL A 21 -5.33 -9.90 6.87
CA VAL A 21 -4.80 -9.47 8.18
C VAL A 21 -3.52 -8.68 8.03
N LEU A 22 -2.62 -9.12 7.16
CA LEU A 22 -1.40 -8.39 6.85
C LEU A 22 -1.74 -7.06 6.18
N HIS A 23 -2.83 -6.99 5.42
CA HIS A 23 -3.30 -5.76 4.81
C HIS A 23 -4.05 -4.86 5.81
N SER A 24 -4.79 -5.41 6.78
CA SER A 24 -5.66 -4.65 7.66
C SER A 24 -5.05 -4.30 9.02
N GLY A 25 -4.09 -5.08 9.48
CA GLY A 25 -3.50 -4.94 10.82
C GLY A 25 -2.39 -3.90 10.91
N LEU A 26 -1.75 -3.61 9.78
CA LEU A 26 -0.58 -2.73 9.72
C LEU A 26 -0.95 -1.24 9.74
N VAL A 27 -2.24 -0.95 9.96
CA VAL A 27 -2.81 0.40 10.04
C VAL A 27 -2.43 1.15 11.29
N TYR A 28 -2.31 0.45 12.43
CA TYR A 28 -2.22 1.09 13.75
C TYR A 28 -0.80 1.35 14.21
N GLU A 29 0.18 0.58 13.72
CA GLU A 29 1.57 0.66 14.18
C GLU A 29 2.41 1.58 13.30
N HIS A 30 3.05 2.60 13.88
CA HIS A 30 3.81 3.60 13.12
C HIS A 30 4.96 3.00 12.30
N VAL A 31 5.55 1.92 12.81
CA VAL A 31 6.64 1.16 12.17
C VAL A 31 6.15 0.33 10.98
N LEU A 32 4.87 -0.04 10.94
CA LEU A 32 4.30 -0.95 9.94
C LEU A 32 3.37 -0.25 8.93
N GLN A 33 3.13 1.06 9.10
CA GLN A 33 2.42 1.96 8.17
C GLN A 33 2.83 1.72 6.71
N ASN A 34 4.11 1.41 6.51
CA ASN A 34 4.74 1.17 5.24
C ASN A 34 4.37 -0.16 4.54
N SER A 35 3.36 -0.89 5.06
CA SER A 35 2.96 -2.22 4.57
C SER A 35 1.56 -2.27 3.93
N TRP A 36 0.87 -1.12 3.89
CA TRP A 36 -0.49 -0.91 3.37
C TRP A 36 -0.61 -1.05 1.83
N ILE A 37 -1.82 -1.31 1.29
CA ILE A 37 -2.07 -1.30 -0.18
C ILE A 37 -2.13 0.12 -0.75
N VAL A 38 -2.36 1.12 0.11
CA VAL A 38 -2.44 2.51 -0.29
C VAL A 38 -1.13 3.17 0.10
N VAL A 39 -0.58 3.97 -0.80
CA VAL A 39 0.59 4.77 -0.49
C VAL A 39 0.18 5.85 0.50
N ASP A 40 0.84 5.92 1.65
CA ASP A 40 0.89 7.13 2.47
C ASP A 40 1.50 8.24 1.57
N PRO A 41 0.73 9.28 1.20
CA PRO A 41 1.21 10.30 0.26
C PRO A 41 2.44 11.06 0.75
N VAL A 42 2.83 10.89 2.03
CA VAL A 42 3.86 11.67 2.71
C VAL A 42 5.17 10.87 2.91
N LYS A 43 5.23 9.55 2.70
CA LYS A 43 6.41 8.74 3.12
C LYS A 43 6.94 7.71 2.11
N ALA A 44 8.26 7.51 2.14
CA ALA A 44 9.00 6.48 1.42
C ALA A 44 9.01 5.14 2.21
N ASN A 45 8.56 4.01 1.61
CA ASN A 45 8.56 2.72 2.30
C ASN A 45 9.92 2.01 2.30
N SER A 46 10.24 1.41 3.44
CA SER A 46 11.36 0.48 3.63
C SER A 46 10.97 -1.01 3.67
N ILE A 47 9.68 -1.35 3.45
CA ILE A 47 9.13 -2.73 3.62
C ILE A 47 8.98 -3.51 2.28
N GLY A 48 9.44 -2.96 1.16
CA GLY A 48 9.21 -3.56 -0.17
C GLY A 48 9.72 -5.01 -0.34
N LEU A 49 10.73 -5.44 0.43
CA LEU A 49 11.24 -6.81 0.39
C LEU A 49 10.24 -7.87 0.90
N ILE A 50 9.54 -7.59 2.02
CA ILE A 50 8.53 -8.50 2.57
C ILE A 50 7.34 -8.60 1.60
N ARG A 51 6.90 -7.46 1.06
CA ARG A 51 5.84 -7.44 0.04
C ARG A 51 6.24 -8.20 -1.22
N LEU A 52 7.49 -8.08 -1.67
CA LEU A 52 8.03 -8.79 -2.82
C LEU A 52 7.91 -10.32 -2.64
N TYR A 53 8.29 -10.86 -1.48
CA TYR A 53 8.18 -12.30 -1.23
C TYR A 53 6.73 -12.76 -1.09
N LEU A 54 5.90 -12.00 -0.37
CA LEU A 54 4.49 -12.34 -0.21
C LEU A 54 3.79 -12.37 -1.57
N ASP A 55 3.98 -11.34 -2.39
CA ASP A 55 3.41 -11.29 -3.75
C ASP A 55 3.96 -12.44 -4.62
N LEU A 56 5.27 -12.68 -4.60
CA LEU A 56 5.91 -13.71 -5.42
C LEU A 56 5.41 -15.12 -5.07
N PHE A 57 5.38 -15.49 -3.79
CA PHE A 57 5.07 -16.86 -3.38
C PHE A 57 3.59 -17.09 -3.15
N VAL A 58 2.87 -16.15 -2.55
CA VAL A 58 1.44 -16.33 -2.26
C VAL A 58 0.64 -16.32 -3.55
N MET A 59 0.92 -15.42 -4.51
CA MET A 59 0.24 -15.46 -5.82
C MET A 59 0.48 -16.76 -6.55
N PHE A 60 1.75 -17.16 -6.64
CA PHE A 60 2.10 -18.43 -7.25
C PHE A 60 1.29 -19.60 -6.68
N MET A 61 1.16 -19.67 -5.35
CA MET A 61 0.41 -20.72 -4.66
C MET A 61 -1.11 -20.59 -4.85
N ILE A 62 -1.69 -19.39 -4.80
CA ILE A 62 -3.13 -19.19 -5.01
C ILE A 62 -3.54 -19.64 -6.41
N PHE A 63 -2.77 -19.27 -7.44
CA PHE A 63 -3.02 -19.72 -8.81
C PHE A 63 -2.85 -21.23 -8.96
N PHE A 64 -1.79 -21.82 -8.38
CA PHE A 64 -1.59 -23.27 -8.36
C PHE A 64 -2.78 -24.01 -7.71
N ILE A 65 -3.18 -23.61 -6.51
CA ILE A 65 -4.26 -24.25 -5.75
C ILE A 65 -5.59 -24.12 -6.51
N SER A 66 -5.88 -22.95 -7.07
CA SER A 66 -7.08 -22.77 -7.88
C SER A 66 -7.07 -23.65 -9.13
N GLY A 67 -5.92 -23.79 -9.78
CA GLY A 67 -5.73 -24.70 -10.91
C GLY A 67 -5.91 -26.17 -10.53
N TYR A 68 -5.48 -26.58 -9.33
CA TYR A 68 -5.74 -27.92 -8.82
C TYR A 68 -7.24 -28.17 -8.58
N LEU A 69 -7.97 -27.17 -8.09
CA LEU A 69 -9.39 -27.29 -7.75
C LEU A 69 -10.34 -27.12 -8.95
N ILE A 70 -9.88 -26.53 -10.06
CA ILE A 70 -10.74 -26.21 -11.20
C ILE A 70 -11.43 -27.41 -11.86
N PRO A 71 -10.78 -28.59 -12.04
CA PRO A 71 -11.42 -29.73 -12.68
C PRO A 71 -12.62 -30.23 -11.87
N MET A 72 -12.54 -30.16 -10.54
CA MET A 72 -13.66 -30.51 -9.65
C MET A 72 -14.78 -29.49 -9.75
N SER A 73 -14.46 -28.20 -9.87
CA SER A 73 -15.47 -27.16 -10.00
C SER A 73 -16.22 -27.21 -11.33
N LEU A 74 -15.59 -27.76 -12.39
CA LEU A 74 -16.20 -27.97 -13.70
C LEU A 74 -16.99 -29.28 -13.78
N LYS A 75 -16.70 -30.24 -12.89
CA LYS A 75 -17.41 -31.51 -12.82
C LYS A 75 -18.92 -31.26 -12.70
N SER A 76 -19.69 -31.98 -13.53
CA SER A 76 -21.16 -31.97 -13.56
C SER A 76 -21.79 -30.58 -13.68
N LYS A 77 -21.17 -29.65 -14.41
CA LYS A 77 -21.75 -28.35 -14.76
C LYS A 77 -21.72 -28.12 -16.27
N THR A 78 -22.75 -27.45 -16.80
CA THR A 78 -22.69 -26.89 -18.15
C THR A 78 -21.71 -25.70 -18.21
N SER A 79 -21.28 -25.30 -19.41
CA SER A 79 -20.39 -24.14 -19.58
C SER A 79 -20.98 -22.86 -18.97
N ILE A 80 -22.29 -22.66 -19.16
CA ILE A 80 -23.01 -21.48 -18.66
C ILE A 80 -23.12 -21.53 -17.13
N GLU A 81 -23.49 -22.68 -16.56
CA GLU A 81 -23.56 -22.86 -15.11
C GLU A 81 -22.21 -22.65 -14.43
N PHE A 82 -21.14 -23.13 -15.07
CA PHE A 82 -19.79 -22.91 -14.60
C PHE A 82 -19.46 -21.41 -14.58
N ILE A 83 -19.63 -20.71 -15.70
CA ILE A 83 -19.35 -19.27 -15.78
C ILE A 83 -20.20 -18.49 -14.77
N LYS A 84 -21.53 -18.71 -14.74
CA LYS A 84 -22.44 -18.07 -13.77
C LYS A 84 -21.99 -18.32 -12.33
N SER A 85 -21.56 -19.54 -12.03
CA SER A 85 -21.01 -19.89 -10.72
C SER A 85 -19.70 -19.16 -10.40
N LYS A 86 -18.84 -18.88 -11.40
CA LYS A 86 -17.58 -18.14 -11.21
C LYS A 86 -17.82 -16.65 -11.09
N VAL A 87 -18.68 -16.06 -11.90
CA VAL A 87 -19.11 -14.65 -11.78
C VAL A 87 -19.64 -14.40 -10.37
N LYS A 88 -20.57 -15.24 -9.90
CA LYS A 88 -21.18 -15.11 -8.57
C LYS A 88 -20.18 -15.23 -7.41
N ARG A 89 -19.15 -16.07 -7.56
CA ARG A 89 -18.21 -16.40 -6.46
C ARG A 89 -16.89 -15.64 -6.51
N ILE A 90 -16.56 -15.01 -7.63
CA ILE A 90 -15.28 -14.33 -7.85
C ILE A 90 -15.53 -12.87 -8.23
N LEU A 91 -16.24 -12.60 -9.33
CA LEU A 91 -16.39 -11.23 -9.85
C LEU A 91 -17.33 -10.37 -9.00
N ILE A 92 -18.50 -10.86 -8.59
CA ILE A 92 -19.43 -10.08 -7.76
C ILE A 92 -18.78 -9.66 -6.42
N PRO A 93 -18.23 -10.62 -5.64
CA PRO A 93 -17.32 -10.35 -4.54
C PRO A 93 -16.29 -9.25 -4.82
N TRP A 94 -15.52 -9.42 -5.89
CA TRP A 94 -14.47 -8.50 -6.26
C TRP A 94 -15.01 -7.09 -6.55
N VAL A 95 -16.07 -6.94 -7.35
CA VAL A 95 -16.71 -5.65 -7.63
C VAL A 95 -17.13 -4.98 -6.33
N ILE A 96 -17.75 -5.71 -5.41
CA ILE A 96 -18.15 -5.15 -4.11
C ILE A 96 -16.92 -4.69 -3.34
N ALA A 97 -15.89 -5.51 -3.19
CA ALA A 97 -14.72 -5.09 -2.42
C ALA A 97 -13.97 -3.91 -3.05
N VAL A 98 -13.78 -3.93 -4.35
CA VAL A 98 -13.06 -2.88 -5.09
C VAL A 98 -13.84 -1.58 -5.05
N PHE A 99 -15.13 -1.59 -5.36
CA PHE A 99 -15.92 -0.37 -5.48
C PHE A 99 -16.63 0.05 -4.20
N THR A 100 -16.53 -0.67 -3.08
CA THR A 100 -17.13 -0.21 -1.82
C THR A 100 -16.19 -0.39 -0.63
N LEU A 101 -15.71 -1.61 -0.38
CA LEU A 101 -14.99 -1.92 0.85
C LEU A 101 -13.60 -1.30 0.91
N ILE A 102 -12.83 -1.36 -0.17
CA ILE A 102 -11.48 -0.79 -0.23
C ILE A 102 -11.53 0.74 -0.08
N PRO A 103 -12.40 1.47 -0.82
CA PRO A 103 -12.60 2.90 -0.61
C PRO A 103 -13.02 3.25 0.82
N ALA A 104 -14.04 2.57 1.34
CA ALA A 104 -14.52 2.79 2.71
C ALA A 104 -13.42 2.53 3.75
N TYR A 105 -12.62 1.48 3.56
CA TYR A 105 -11.55 1.11 4.47
C TYR A 105 -10.39 2.10 4.43
N LYS A 106 -9.99 2.59 3.24
CA LYS A 106 -8.98 3.64 3.09
C LYS A 106 -9.47 4.98 3.64
N PHE A 107 -10.75 5.31 3.48
CA PHE A 107 -11.36 6.50 4.10
C PHE A 107 -11.22 6.44 5.63
N ILE A 108 -11.61 5.31 6.24
CA ILE A 108 -11.46 5.07 7.68
C ILE A 108 -9.99 5.14 8.11
N PHE A 109 -9.08 4.58 7.30
CA PHE A 109 -7.64 4.64 7.55
C PHE A 109 -7.11 6.09 7.58
N LEU A 110 -7.36 6.88 6.52
CA LEU A 110 -6.90 8.25 6.41
C LEU A 110 -7.48 9.11 7.53
N TYR A 111 -8.78 8.94 7.81
CA TYR A 111 -9.45 9.58 8.93
C TYR A 111 -8.80 9.20 10.26
N SER A 112 -8.49 7.92 10.47
CA SER A 112 -7.86 7.43 11.70
C SER A 112 -6.48 8.00 11.98
N ARG A 113 -5.85 8.59 10.96
CA ARG A 113 -4.52 9.16 11.00
C ARG A 113 -4.50 10.69 10.88
N GLY A 114 -5.67 11.34 10.81
CA GLY A 114 -5.76 12.78 10.55
C GLY A 114 -5.18 13.18 9.19
N LEU A 115 -5.09 12.24 8.25
CA LEU A 115 -4.59 12.48 6.90
C LEU A 115 -5.70 13.07 6.01
N PRO A 116 -5.35 13.91 5.03
CA PRO A 116 -6.32 14.46 4.09
C PRO A 116 -7.05 13.34 3.36
N GLN A 117 -8.37 13.46 3.21
CA GLN A 117 -9.15 12.55 2.41
C GLN A 117 -8.78 12.72 0.93
N GLU A 118 -8.75 11.63 0.19
CA GLU A 118 -8.52 11.69 -1.24
C GLU A 118 -9.84 11.53 -2.03
N GLU A 119 -9.82 11.84 -3.33
CA GLU A 119 -10.92 11.63 -4.27
C GLU A 119 -11.24 10.14 -4.43
N TRP A 120 -12.51 9.74 -4.48
CA TRP A 120 -12.92 8.31 -4.55
C TRP A 120 -12.19 7.48 -5.62
N PHE A 121 -11.81 8.09 -6.74
CA PHE A 121 -11.08 7.42 -7.81
C PHE A 121 -9.56 7.34 -7.60
N SER A 122 -8.95 8.19 -6.76
CA SER A 122 -7.52 8.08 -6.41
C SER A 122 -7.21 6.85 -5.55
N TYR A 123 -8.25 6.23 -4.94
CA TYR A 123 -8.20 4.95 -4.24
C TYR A 123 -7.84 3.81 -5.19
N PHE A 124 -8.15 3.98 -6.46
CA PHE A 124 -7.64 3.16 -7.54
C PHE A 124 -6.46 3.90 -8.14
N HIS A 125 -5.25 3.55 -7.70
CA HIS A 125 -4.06 3.94 -8.46
C HIS A 125 -4.16 3.21 -9.81
N PHE A 126 -4.88 3.75 -10.80
CA PHE A 126 -5.00 3.18 -12.15
C PHE A 126 -3.74 3.45 -12.98
N PHE A 127 -2.91 4.40 -12.54
CA PHE A 127 -1.67 4.81 -13.18
C PHE A 127 -0.51 4.76 -12.19
N GLU A 128 0.66 4.37 -12.69
CA GLU A 128 1.92 4.20 -11.96
C GLU A 128 2.22 5.42 -11.09
N ARG A 129 2.33 5.24 -9.76
CA ARG A 129 2.76 6.30 -8.86
C ARG A 129 4.29 6.26 -8.78
N ALA A 130 4.97 7.10 -9.57
CA ALA A 130 6.41 7.32 -9.48
C ALA A 130 6.77 7.88 -8.09
N GLY A 131 7.45 7.07 -7.29
CA GLY A 131 7.95 7.43 -5.96
C GLY A 131 9.16 6.58 -5.60
N SER A 132 10.08 7.14 -4.82
CA SER A 132 11.40 6.63 -4.44
C SER A 132 11.40 5.40 -3.49
N ASP A 133 10.38 4.56 -3.55
CA ASP A 133 10.16 3.41 -2.66
C ASP A 133 10.51 2.07 -3.37
N LEU A 134 11.08 1.09 -2.64
CA LEU A 134 11.23 -0.31 -3.05
C LEU A 134 10.00 -0.89 -3.78
N SER A 135 8.78 -0.47 -3.41
CA SER A 135 7.53 -0.98 -3.98
C SER A 135 7.23 -0.50 -5.40
N PHE A 136 7.91 0.54 -5.90
CA PHE A 136 7.71 1.04 -7.27
C PHE A 136 8.28 0.07 -8.34
N TYR A 137 9.29 -0.72 -8.00
CA TYR A 137 10.00 -1.58 -8.96
C TYR A 137 9.69 -3.07 -8.88
N ALA A 138 9.05 -3.54 -7.82
CA ALA A 138 8.17 -4.69 -7.95
C ALA A 138 6.89 -4.13 -8.56
N ASN A 139 6.66 -4.18 -9.88
CA ASN A 139 5.44 -3.70 -10.55
C ASN A 139 4.23 -3.65 -9.59
N ASN A 140 3.95 -2.43 -9.12
CA ASN A 140 3.13 -2.08 -7.96
C ASN A 140 2.40 -3.27 -7.30
N PRO A 141 2.95 -3.95 -6.26
CA PRO A 141 2.31 -5.11 -5.66
C PRO A 141 0.90 -4.78 -5.19
N ALA A 142 0.61 -3.51 -4.87
CA ALA A 142 -0.72 -3.07 -4.46
C ALA A 142 -1.81 -3.36 -5.50
N GLN A 143 -1.49 -3.30 -6.80
CA GLN A 143 -2.47 -3.54 -7.86
C GLN A 143 -2.63 -5.01 -8.21
N ASN A 144 -1.61 -5.87 -8.03
CA ASN A 144 -1.79 -7.30 -8.28
C ASN A 144 -2.87 -7.90 -7.37
N TRP A 145 -2.87 -7.49 -6.10
CA TRP A 145 -3.90 -7.88 -5.13
C TRP A 145 -5.28 -7.29 -5.43
N LEU A 146 -5.33 -6.16 -6.13
CA LEU A 146 -6.59 -5.66 -6.66
C LEU A 146 -7.08 -6.58 -7.78
N TRP A 147 -6.23 -6.97 -8.72
CA TRP A 147 -6.63 -7.59 -9.98
C TRP A 147 -6.53 -9.12 -10.03
N PHE A 148 -5.99 -9.78 -9.01
CA PHE A 148 -5.78 -11.24 -9.05
C PHE A 148 -7.09 -12.03 -9.18
N LEU A 149 -8.21 -11.57 -8.63
CA LEU A 149 -9.50 -12.26 -8.74
C LEU A 149 -10.07 -12.20 -10.17
N PRO A 150 -10.12 -11.04 -10.86
CA PRO A 150 -10.40 -10.97 -12.29
C PRO A 150 -9.49 -11.85 -13.15
N VAL A 151 -8.17 -11.79 -12.92
CA VAL A 151 -7.21 -12.64 -13.64
C VAL A 151 -7.48 -14.13 -13.39
N LEU A 152 -7.78 -14.50 -12.14
CA LEU A 152 -8.13 -15.86 -11.77
C LEU A 152 -9.44 -16.32 -12.40
N PHE A 153 -10.45 -15.44 -12.48
CA PHE A 153 -11.67 -15.70 -13.22
C PHE A 153 -11.37 -15.98 -14.70
N MET A 154 -10.55 -15.13 -15.32
CA MET A 154 -10.15 -15.29 -16.71
C MET A 154 -9.42 -16.62 -16.95
N PHE A 155 -8.45 -16.99 -16.12
CA PHE A 155 -7.76 -18.29 -16.22
C PHE A 155 -8.74 -19.47 -16.15
N GLN A 156 -9.79 -19.37 -15.35
CA GLN A 156 -10.82 -20.39 -15.25
C GLN A 156 -11.72 -20.46 -16.49
N VAL A 157 -11.99 -19.33 -17.15
CA VAL A 157 -12.68 -19.27 -18.44
C VAL A 157 -11.80 -19.87 -19.55
N ILE A 158 -10.51 -19.50 -19.59
CA ILE A 158 -9.54 -20.09 -20.52
C ILE A 158 -9.47 -21.61 -20.31
N TYR A 159 -9.40 -22.07 -19.07
CA TYR A 159 -9.43 -23.50 -18.75
C TYR A 159 -10.68 -24.20 -19.28
N LEU A 160 -11.86 -23.59 -19.13
CA LEU A 160 -13.10 -24.13 -19.68
C LEU A 160 -13.00 -24.31 -21.21
N VAL A 161 -12.47 -23.31 -21.92
CA VAL A 161 -12.23 -23.40 -23.37
C VAL A 161 -11.26 -24.54 -23.69
N LEU A 162 -10.11 -24.60 -23.02
CA LEU A 162 -9.10 -25.64 -23.22
C LEU A 162 -9.61 -27.06 -22.90
N ALA A 163 -10.52 -27.18 -21.94
CA ALA A 163 -11.17 -28.44 -21.58
C ALA A 163 -12.16 -28.90 -22.65
N LYS A 164 -12.86 -27.95 -23.30
CA LYS A 164 -13.82 -28.23 -24.38
C LYS A 164 -13.12 -28.52 -25.71
N THR A 165 -12.02 -27.84 -26.01
CA THR A 165 -11.21 -28.05 -27.23
C THR A 165 -10.27 -29.27 -27.13
N LYS A 166 -10.34 -30.04 -26.04
CA LYS A 166 -9.48 -31.20 -25.76
C LYS A 166 -7.97 -30.91 -25.74
N VAL A 167 -7.52 -29.66 -25.74
CA VAL A 167 -6.08 -29.32 -25.62
C VAL A 167 -5.48 -29.86 -24.32
N LEU A 168 -6.26 -29.93 -23.24
CA LEU A 168 -5.85 -30.53 -21.96
C LEU A 168 -5.69 -32.06 -21.99
N SER A 169 -5.99 -32.74 -23.10
CA SER A 169 -5.78 -34.18 -23.24
C SER A 169 -4.33 -34.56 -23.54
N LEU A 170 -3.47 -33.59 -23.87
CA LEU A 170 -2.04 -33.82 -24.10
C LEU A 170 -1.41 -34.61 -22.94
N LYS A 171 -0.64 -35.64 -23.28
CA LYS A 171 0.05 -36.50 -22.32
C LYS A 171 1.40 -35.87 -21.98
N ILE A 172 1.40 -35.02 -20.96
CA ILE A 172 2.62 -34.39 -20.43
C ILE A 172 2.87 -34.95 -19.03
N ASN A 173 4.10 -35.42 -18.76
CA ASN A 173 4.49 -35.85 -17.42
C ASN A 173 4.87 -34.64 -16.55
N LEU A 174 4.88 -34.83 -15.22
CA LEU A 174 5.12 -33.72 -14.29
C LEU A 174 6.52 -33.10 -14.45
N LYS A 175 7.55 -33.92 -14.67
CA LYS A 175 8.94 -33.45 -14.84
C LYS A 175 9.06 -32.51 -16.04
N THR A 176 8.53 -32.94 -17.18
CA THR A 176 8.51 -32.15 -18.42
C THR A 176 7.72 -30.86 -18.22
N ALA A 177 6.57 -30.90 -17.55
CA ALA A 177 5.79 -29.69 -17.28
C ALA A 177 6.56 -28.67 -16.41
N VAL A 178 7.26 -29.12 -15.37
CA VAL A 178 8.10 -28.27 -14.52
C VAL A 178 9.26 -27.65 -15.30
N ILE A 179 9.94 -28.43 -16.15
CA ILE A 179 11.04 -27.93 -17.00
C ILE A 179 10.52 -26.89 -18.00
N ILE A 180 9.40 -27.18 -18.68
CA ILE A 180 8.77 -26.23 -19.62
C ILE A 180 8.40 -24.94 -18.88
N MET A 181 7.79 -25.05 -17.71
CA MET A 181 7.45 -23.89 -16.88
C MET A 181 8.67 -23.06 -16.51
N PHE A 182 9.78 -23.70 -16.13
CA PHE A 182 11.02 -23.01 -15.82
C PHE A 182 11.58 -22.27 -17.04
N VAL A 183 11.80 -22.99 -18.15
CA VAL A 183 12.44 -22.43 -19.35
C VAL A 183 11.57 -21.34 -19.98
N VAL A 184 10.31 -21.64 -20.26
CA VAL A 184 9.37 -20.68 -20.87
C VAL A 184 9.13 -19.51 -19.93
N GLY A 185 8.98 -19.77 -18.63
CA GLY A 185 8.77 -18.72 -17.64
C GLY A 185 9.92 -17.72 -17.58
N VAL A 186 11.18 -18.19 -17.54
CA VAL A 186 12.36 -17.32 -17.54
C VAL A 186 12.48 -16.56 -18.86
N VAL A 187 12.41 -17.26 -20.00
CA VAL A 187 12.54 -16.63 -21.32
C VAL A 187 11.46 -15.57 -21.53
N TYR A 188 10.20 -15.89 -21.22
CA TYR A 188 9.09 -14.94 -21.28
C TYR A 188 9.34 -13.72 -20.39
N SER A 189 9.69 -13.94 -19.12
CA SER A 189 9.84 -12.83 -18.17
C SER A 189 10.97 -11.88 -18.57
N VAL A 190 12.11 -12.42 -18.98
CA VAL A 190 13.26 -11.63 -19.48
C VAL A 190 12.88 -10.88 -20.75
N THR A 191 12.23 -11.55 -21.71
CA THR A 191 11.85 -10.93 -22.99
C THR A 191 10.90 -9.77 -22.79
N ILE A 192 9.85 -9.95 -21.97
CA ILE A 192 8.89 -8.88 -21.66
C ILE A 192 9.59 -7.72 -20.94
N ALA A 193 10.44 -8.01 -19.96
CA ALA A 193 11.19 -6.98 -19.23
C ALA A 193 12.16 -6.19 -20.10
N GLN A 194 12.66 -6.78 -21.19
CA GLN A 194 13.66 -6.17 -22.06
C GLN A 194 13.05 -5.42 -23.24
N THR A 195 11.93 -5.92 -23.77
CA THR A 195 11.23 -5.32 -24.91
C THR A 195 10.21 -4.27 -24.48
N GLY A 196 9.79 -4.27 -23.21
CA GLY A 196 8.76 -3.36 -22.72
C GLY A 196 7.39 -3.56 -23.38
N LEU A 197 7.16 -4.74 -23.99
CA LEU A 197 5.91 -5.04 -24.69
C LEU A 197 4.71 -4.93 -23.73
N ASN A 198 3.79 -4.02 -24.05
CA ASN A 198 2.54 -3.84 -23.31
C ASN A 198 1.48 -4.78 -23.88
N GLY A 199 1.08 -5.80 -23.12
CA GLY A 199 0.00 -6.73 -23.50
C GLY A 199 -1.40 -6.22 -23.15
N TRP A 200 -2.41 -7.03 -23.43
CA TRP A 200 -3.84 -6.78 -23.15
C TRP A 200 -4.19 -6.60 -21.65
N TYR A 201 -3.25 -6.89 -20.76
CA TYR A 201 -3.33 -6.78 -19.30
C TYR A 201 -2.87 -5.42 -18.76
N HIS A 202 -2.65 -4.44 -19.65
CA HIS A 202 -2.36 -3.04 -19.33
C HIS A 202 -3.41 -2.16 -20.03
N SER A 203 -4.59 -2.10 -19.42
CA SER A 203 -5.73 -1.28 -19.84
C SER A 203 -6.28 -0.51 -18.64
N ALA A 204 -7.14 0.48 -18.89
CA ALA A 204 -7.85 1.18 -17.81
C ALA A 204 -8.68 0.23 -16.91
N ILE A 205 -8.99 -0.98 -17.39
CA ILE A 205 -9.86 -1.97 -16.75
C ILE A 205 -9.07 -3.17 -16.20
N LEU A 206 -7.79 -3.31 -16.51
CA LEU A 206 -6.96 -4.41 -16.01
C LEU A 206 -5.50 -3.98 -16.06
N HIS A 207 -4.87 -3.90 -14.89
CA HIS A 207 -3.45 -3.59 -14.75
C HIS A 207 -2.78 -4.62 -13.83
N PHE A 208 -2.11 -5.60 -14.42
CA PHE A 208 -1.53 -6.75 -13.69
C PHE A 208 -0.08 -7.02 -14.12
N GLN A 209 0.75 -7.57 -13.23
CA GLN A 209 2.18 -7.86 -13.45
C GLN A 209 2.49 -8.53 -14.80
N ARG A 210 3.13 -7.77 -15.68
CA ARG A 210 3.30 -8.06 -17.12
C ARG A 210 4.14 -9.31 -17.38
N GLU A 211 5.32 -9.34 -16.78
CA GLU A 211 6.35 -10.37 -16.91
C GLU A 211 6.03 -11.67 -16.16
N ARG A 212 5.08 -11.64 -15.21
CA ARG A 212 4.73 -12.83 -14.39
C ARG A 212 3.38 -13.44 -14.73
N LEU A 213 2.53 -12.76 -15.51
CA LEU A 213 1.19 -13.25 -15.84
C LEU A 213 1.21 -14.66 -16.45
N LEU A 214 2.12 -14.91 -17.41
CA LEU A 214 2.28 -16.24 -18.00
C LEU A 214 2.73 -17.26 -16.95
N VAL A 215 3.68 -16.91 -16.08
CA VAL A 215 4.16 -17.78 -15.00
C VAL A 215 3.00 -18.20 -14.09
N TYR A 216 2.11 -17.27 -13.71
CA TYR A 216 0.92 -17.60 -12.92
C TYR A 216 -0.07 -18.48 -13.68
N PHE A 217 -0.25 -18.26 -14.97
CA PHE A 217 -1.09 -19.15 -15.80
C PHE A 217 -0.50 -20.56 -15.89
N MET A 218 0.83 -20.67 -16.09
CA MET A 218 1.52 -21.95 -16.09
C MET A 218 1.46 -22.64 -14.73
N SER A 219 1.56 -21.89 -13.63
CA SER A 219 1.35 -22.40 -12.27
C SER A 219 -0.07 -22.96 -12.08
N PHE A 220 -1.08 -22.25 -12.58
CA PHE A 220 -2.47 -22.71 -12.61
C PHE A 220 -2.62 -24.02 -13.42
N LEU A 221 -2.05 -24.10 -14.62
CA LEU A 221 -2.07 -25.32 -15.43
C LEU A 221 -1.31 -26.47 -14.77
N LEU A 222 -0.19 -26.18 -14.11
CA LEU A 222 0.58 -27.16 -13.33
C LEU A 222 -0.26 -27.73 -12.18
N GLY A 223 -1.05 -26.89 -11.50
CA GLY A 223 -2.04 -27.32 -10.51
C GLY A 223 -3.06 -28.29 -11.11
N SER A 224 -3.64 -27.95 -12.26
CA SER A 224 -4.59 -28.84 -12.96
C SER A 224 -3.95 -30.15 -13.41
N LEU A 225 -2.68 -30.12 -13.84
CA LEU A 225 -1.94 -31.32 -14.20
C LEU A 225 -1.68 -32.19 -12.96
N CYS A 226 -1.33 -31.58 -11.82
CA CYS A 226 -1.17 -32.28 -10.55
C CYS A 226 -2.44 -33.00 -10.12
N TYR A 227 -3.62 -32.41 -10.38
CA TYR A 227 -4.91 -33.07 -10.17
C TYR A 227 -5.08 -34.28 -11.12
N LYS A 228 -4.86 -34.08 -12.43
CA LYS A 228 -4.98 -35.14 -13.45
C LYS A 228 -4.06 -36.33 -13.18
N LEU A 229 -2.81 -36.05 -12.79
CA LEU A 229 -1.79 -37.04 -12.47
C LEU A 229 -1.89 -37.57 -11.03
N LYS A 230 -2.88 -37.12 -10.25
CA LYS A 230 -3.08 -37.54 -8.86
C LYS A 230 -1.79 -37.42 -8.03
N VAL A 231 -1.02 -36.34 -8.24
CA VAL A 231 0.30 -36.13 -7.60
C VAL A 231 0.18 -36.11 -6.08
N PHE A 232 -0.93 -35.57 -5.58
CA PHE A 232 -1.25 -35.54 -4.16
C PHE A 232 -1.70 -36.91 -3.60
N GLU A 233 -1.95 -37.90 -4.46
CA GLU A 233 -2.32 -39.26 -4.09
C GLU A 233 -1.16 -40.24 -4.07
N SER A 234 -0.03 -39.90 -4.71
CA SER A 234 1.19 -40.72 -4.68
C SER A 234 1.73 -40.91 -3.26
N THR A 235 2.08 -42.15 -2.93
CA THR A 235 2.70 -42.56 -1.67
C THR A 235 4.23 -42.54 -1.74
N GLN A 236 4.83 -42.21 -2.88
CA GLN A 236 6.29 -42.17 -3.01
C GLN A 236 6.89 -41.04 -2.17
N LYS A 237 7.49 -41.43 -1.06
CA LYS A 237 8.21 -40.56 -0.12
C LYS A 237 9.68 -40.57 -0.48
N ASN A 238 10.30 -39.38 -0.52
CA ASN A 238 11.74 -39.28 -0.65
C ASN A 238 12.28 -38.18 0.28
N LYS A 239 12.65 -38.57 1.51
CA LYS A 239 13.19 -37.67 2.52
C LYS A 239 14.49 -36.99 2.05
N ARG A 240 15.33 -37.70 1.28
CA ARG A 240 16.54 -37.11 0.68
C ARG A 240 16.19 -35.97 -0.26
N LEU A 241 15.23 -36.19 -1.17
CA LEU A 241 14.78 -35.16 -2.11
C LEU A 241 14.14 -33.96 -1.38
N TYR A 242 13.45 -34.18 -0.26
CA TYR A 242 12.96 -33.09 0.59
C TYR A 242 14.08 -32.25 1.22
N VAL A 243 15.10 -32.89 1.80
CA VAL A 243 16.26 -32.17 2.36
C VAL A 243 16.97 -31.40 1.26
N ILE A 244 17.22 -32.03 0.11
CA ILE A 244 17.80 -31.38 -1.07
C ILE A 244 16.95 -30.17 -1.48
N ALA A 245 15.63 -30.32 -1.56
CA ALA A 245 14.74 -29.21 -1.91
C ALA A 245 14.80 -28.06 -0.90
N ASN A 246 14.89 -28.33 0.42
CA ASN A 246 15.04 -27.25 1.39
C ASN A 246 16.37 -26.51 1.22
N VAL A 247 17.47 -27.24 1.00
CA VAL A 247 18.79 -26.63 0.75
C VAL A 247 18.77 -25.79 -0.53
N VAL A 248 18.22 -26.34 -1.62
CA VAL A 248 18.08 -25.65 -2.91
C VAL A 248 17.18 -24.42 -2.77
N LEU A 249 16.09 -24.49 -2.02
CA LEU A 249 15.20 -23.37 -1.76
C LEU A 249 15.95 -22.22 -1.08
N THR A 250 16.68 -22.51 0.00
CA THR A 250 17.46 -21.50 0.72
C THR A 250 18.49 -20.83 -0.19
N PHE A 251 19.23 -21.63 -0.97
CA PHE A 251 20.24 -21.11 -1.90
C PHE A 251 19.64 -20.25 -3.00
N THR A 252 18.60 -20.75 -3.68
CA THR A 252 17.94 -20.04 -4.78
C THR A 252 17.27 -18.76 -4.30
N LEU A 253 16.65 -18.79 -3.12
CA LEU A 253 16.07 -17.62 -2.47
C LEU A 253 17.14 -16.58 -2.14
N GLY A 254 18.28 -17.00 -1.59
CA GLY A 254 19.40 -16.12 -1.28
C GLY A 254 19.90 -15.35 -2.50
N ILE A 255 20.13 -16.04 -3.62
CA ILE A 255 20.56 -15.39 -4.88
C ILE A 255 19.50 -14.46 -5.43
N PHE A 256 18.23 -14.91 -5.49
CA PHE A 256 17.12 -14.06 -5.92
C PHE A 256 17.07 -12.76 -5.11
N THR A 257 17.24 -12.86 -3.80
CA THR A 257 17.23 -11.72 -2.87
C THR A 257 18.37 -10.76 -3.13
N ALA A 258 19.60 -11.28 -3.25
CA ALA A 258 20.78 -10.47 -3.50
C ALA A 258 20.65 -9.70 -4.82
N VAL A 259 20.22 -10.37 -5.89
CA VAL A 259 20.02 -9.76 -7.21
C VAL A 259 18.88 -8.74 -7.19
N ALA A 260 17.76 -9.06 -6.51
CA ALA A 260 16.64 -8.15 -6.35
C ALA A 260 17.05 -6.86 -5.62
N LEU A 261 17.78 -6.99 -4.51
CA LEU A 261 18.32 -5.86 -3.74
C LEU A 261 19.32 -5.04 -4.54
N ASN A 262 20.23 -5.70 -5.26
CA ASN A 262 21.23 -4.99 -6.04
C ASN A 262 20.60 -4.19 -7.20
N THR A 263 19.64 -4.81 -7.90
CA THR A 263 18.88 -4.15 -8.97
C THR A 263 18.12 -2.97 -8.40
N PHE A 264 17.55 -3.11 -7.19
CA PHE A 264 16.87 -2.03 -6.50
C PHE A 264 17.79 -0.83 -6.19
N PHE A 265 19.01 -1.06 -5.70
CA PHE A 265 19.93 0.04 -5.39
C PHE A 265 20.38 0.84 -6.63
N ASN A 266 20.55 0.20 -7.80
CA ASN A 266 20.84 0.92 -9.05
C ASN A 266 19.72 1.83 -9.54
N ILE A 267 18.56 1.66 -8.95
CA ILE A 267 17.36 2.32 -9.41
C ILE A 267 17.03 3.49 -8.47
N ILE A 268 17.22 3.32 -7.16
CA ILE A 268 17.20 4.46 -6.22
C ILE A 268 18.28 5.46 -6.59
N ASP A 269 19.47 4.95 -6.92
CA ASP A 269 20.60 5.72 -7.39
C ASP A 269 20.96 5.28 -8.80
N PRO A 270 20.35 5.90 -9.83
CA PRO A 270 20.66 5.63 -11.24
C PRO A 270 22.14 5.82 -11.58
N THR A 271 22.87 6.61 -10.79
CA THR A 271 24.30 6.87 -11.03
C THR A 271 25.17 5.70 -10.57
N ARG A 272 24.69 4.87 -9.63
CA ARG A 272 25.39 3.67 -9.13
C ARG A 272 25.67 2.66 -10.24
N ASN A 273 24.72 2.48 -11.17
CA ASN A 273 24.80 1.61 -12.36
C ASN A 273 25.60 0.29 -12.17
N TYR A 274 25.42 -0.39 -11.04
CA TYR A 274 26.27 -1.50 -10.61
C TYR A 274 25.56 -2.85 -10.75
N TYR A 275 26.01 -3.70 -11.67
CA TYR A 275 25.48 -5.05 -11.85
C TYR A 275 26.49 -6.09 -11.36
N PHE A 276 26.03 -7.23 -10.82
CA PHE A 276 26.92 -8.31 -10.39
C PHE A 276 27.69 -8.91 -11.57
N ILE A 277 27.04 -9.06 -12.72
CA ILE A 277 27.66 -9.54 -13.96
C ILE A 277 27.40 -8.56 -15.10
N SER A 278 26.11 -8.30 -15.38
CA SER A 278 25.66 -7.32 -16.35
C SER A 278 24.17 -7.08 -16.18
N GLN A 279 23.64 -5.98 -16.71
CA GLN A 279 22.19 -5.71 -16.63
C GLN A 279 21.34 -6.88 -17.15
N PHE A 280 21.75 -7.49 -18.26
CA PHE A 280 21.03 -8.63 -18.84
C PHE A 280 21.19 -9.89 -17.98
N ALA A 281 22.42 -10.23 -17.58
CA ALA A 281 22.69 -11.42 -16.79
C ALA A 281 22.01 -11.38 -15.41
N ASP A 282 22.03 -10.21 -14.74
CA ASP A 282 21.36 -10.00 -13.46
C ASP A 282 19.83 -10.13 -13.61
N ARG A 283 19.22 -9.64 -14.70
CA ARG A 283 17.79 -9.87 -14.99
C ARG A 283 17.47 -11.34 -15.20
N VAL A 284 18.29 -12.06 -15.96
CA VAL A 284 18.14 -13.51 -16.14
C VAL A 284 18.21 -14.21 -14.79
N ALA A 285 19.19 -13.85 -13.94
CA ALA A 285 19.33 -14.39 -12.59
C ALA A 285 18.10 -14.09 -11.73
N TYR A 286 17.58 -12.86 -11.76
CA TYR A 286 16.38 -12.47 -11.01
C TYR A 286 15.20 -13.40 -11.32
N TYR A 287 14.86 -13.60 -12.59
CA TYR A 287 13.72 -14.45 -12.96
C TYR A 287 14.00 -15.93 -12.76
N ALA A 288 15.20 -16.40 -13.11
CA ALA A 288 15.58 -17.81 -12.97
C ALA A 288 15.59 -18.25 -11.51
N PHE A 289 16.26 -17.52 -10.63
CA PHE A 289 16.33 -17.87 -9.21
C PHE A 289 15.01 -17.62 -8.50
N GLY A 290 14.25 -16.59 -8.88
CA GLY A 290 12.88 -16.38 -8.42
C GLY A 290 11.97 -17.58 -8.74
N LEU A 291 11.94 -18.03 -10.00
CA LEU A 291 11.11 -19.16 -10.41
C LEU A 291 11.60 -20.50 -9.85
N ALA A 292 12.93 -20.70 -9.75
CA ALA A 292 13.51 -21.87 -9.10
C ALA A 292 13.09 -21.96 -7.63
N SER A 293 13.09 -20.82 -6.91
CA SER A 293 12.63 -20.78 -5.52
C SER A 293 11.14 -21.13 -5.41
N GLN A 294 10.28 -20.63 -6.30
CA GLN A 294 8.85 -20.94 -6.32
C GLN A 294 8.57 -22.44 -6.57
N LEU A 295 9.24 -23.03 -7.56
CA LEU A 295 9.09 -24.46 -7.89
C LEU A 295 9.64 -25.36 -6.79
N THR A 296 10.73 -24.96 -6.13
CA THR A 296 11.31 -25.71 -5.02
C THR A 296 10.43 -25.60 -3.77
N LEU A 297 9.89 -24.41 -3.48
CA LEU A 297 8.90 -24.22 -2.43
C LEU A 297 7.65 -25.06 -2.69
N LEU A 298 7.20 -25.15 -3.95
CA LEU A 298 6.09 -26.03 -4.33
C LEU A 298 6.40 -27.49 -4.00
N TYR A 299 7.62 -27.97 -4.24
CA TYR A 299 8.00 -29.32 -3.84
C TYR A 299 7.93 -29.51 -2.32
N VAL A 300 8.51 -28.59 -1.54
CA VAL A 300 8.48 -28.60 -0.06
C VAL A 300 7.04 -28.61 0.43
N PHE A 301 6.19 -27.77 -0.16
CA PHE A 301 4.76 -27.71 0.10
C PHE A 301 4.04 -29.04 -0.17
N LEU A 302 4.24 -29.64 -1.35
CA LEU A 302 3.65 -30.92 -1.72
C LEU A 302 4.10 -32.04 -0.77
N TYR A 303 5.39 -32.07 -0.40
CA TYR A 303 5.93 -33.03 0.55
C TYR A 303 5.34 -32.85 1.95
N GLY A 304 5.34 -31.61 2.48
CA GLY A 304 4.78 -31.28 3.79
C GLY A 304 3.29 -31.63 3.88
N PHE A 305 2.54 -31.40 2.80
CA PHE A 305 1.15 -31.79 2.71
C PHE A 305 0.95 -33.31 2.75
N ARG A 306 1.77 -34.09 2.04
CA ARG A 306 1.75 -35.56 2.11
C ARG A 306 2.04 -36.07 3.53
N ASN A 307 2.88 -35.36 4.29
CA ASN A 307 3.40 -35.81 5.58
C ASN A 307 2.55 -35.40 6.79
N SER A 308 2.00 -34.19 6.82
CA SER A 308 1.62 -33.56 8.10
C SER A 308 0.20 -32.96 8.16
N LEU A 309 -0.55 -32.88 7.06
CA LEU A 309 -1.71 -31.97 6.98
C LEU A 309 -3.03 -32.63 6.54
N ASN A 310 -3.33 -33.81 7.08
CA ASN A 310 -4.60 -34.53 6.85
C ASN A 310 -5.57 -34.45 8.04
N ARG A 311 -5.53 -33.38 8.83
CA ARG A 311 -6.43 -33.18 9.96
C ARG A 311 -7.48 -32.12 9.64
N ARG A 312 -8.72 -32.41 10.02
CA ARG A 312 -9.82 -31.45 10.03
C ARG A 312 -9.67 -30.64 11.32
N TYR A 313 -9.50 -29.34 11.21
CA TYR A 313 -9.34 -28.46 12.37
C TYR A 313 -10.59 -27.60 12.51
N ALA A 314 -11.18 -27.56 13.71
CA ALA A 314 -12.43 -26.82 13.96
C ALA A 314 -12.34 -25.33 13.57
N PHE A 315 -11.19 -24.69 13.86
CA PHE A 315 -10.94 -23.30 13.48
C PHE A 315 -10.94 -23.08 11.96
N MET A 316 -10.23 -23.95 11.23
CA MET A 316 -10.13 -23.86 9.77
C MET A 316 -11.45 -24.21 9.08
N ASP A 317 -12.21 -25.15 9.64
CA ASP A 317 -13.58 -25.44 9.22
C ASP A 317 -14.48 -24.21 9.36
N GLU A 318 -14.32 -23.43 10.44
CA GLU A 318 -15.10 -22.19 10.63
C GLU A 318 -14.67 -21.11 9.62
N LEU A 319 -13.36 -20.94 9.39
CA LEU A 319 -12.84 -20.07 8.32
C LEU A 319 -13.35 -20.51 6.93
N ASN A 320 -13.48 -21.80 6.66
CA ASN A 320 -13.98 -22.33 5.39
C ASN A 320 -15.50 -22.28 5.23
N ARG A 321 -16.27 -22.38 6.34
CA ARG A 321 -17.73 -22.17 6.34
C ARG A 321 -18.07 -20.76 5.89
N ASN A 322 -17.15 -19.84 6.13
CA ASN A 322 -17.28 -18.43 5.88
C ASN A 322 -16.98 -18.09 4.40
N SER A 323 -18.03 -17.88 3.61
CA SER A 323 -17.94 -17.38 2.23
C SER A 323 -17.39 -15.95 2.17
N TYR A 324 -17.07 -15.43 0.98
CA TYR A 324 -16.69 -14.01 0.81
C TYR A 324 -17.65 -12.99 1.47
N SER A 325 -18.95 -13.28 1.61
CA SER A 325 -19.89 -12.45 2.37
C SER A 325 -19.50 -12.25 3.84
N VAL A 326 -18.75 -13.19 4.40
CA VAL A 326 -18.14 -13.08 5.74
C VAL A 326 -16.99 -12.09 5.74
N TYR A 327 -16.19 -12.04 4.68
CA TYR A 327 -15.14 -11.03 4.53
C TYR A 327 -15.74 -9.62 4.54
N ILE A 328 -16.86 -9.42 3.81
CA ILE A 328 -17.61 -8.15 3.83
C ILE A 328 -18.03 -7.78 5.26
N ILE A 329 -18.60 -8.72 6.02
CA ILE A 329 -18.98 -8.50 7.41
C ILE A 329 -17.75 -8.15 8.26
N HIS A 330 -16.64 -8.88 8.10
CA HIS A 330 -15.41 -8.58 8.83
C HIS A 330 -14.86 -7.20 8.51
N THR A 331 -14.87 -6.76 7.25
CA THR A 331 -14.39 -5.42 6.88
C THR A 331 -15.29 -4.31 7.43
N ILE A 332 -16.61 -4.50 7.42
CA ILE A 332 -17.54 -3.52 7.99
C ILE A 332 -17.36 -3.44 9.51
N VAL A 333 -17.36 -4.59 10.20
CA VAL A 333 -17.16 -4.65 11.66
C VAL A 333 -15.80 -4.09 12.03
N LEU A 334 -14.76 -4.40 11.27
CA LEU A 334 -13.42 -3.83 11.43
C LEU A 334 -13.48 -2.31 11.42
N GLY A 335 -14.14 -1.72 10.42
CA GLY A 335 -14.31 -0.28 10.31
C GLY A 335 -15.04 0.32 11.50
N VAL A 336 -16.14 -0.29 11.94
CA VAL A 336 -16.91 0.18 13.11
C VAL A 336 -16.09 0.11 14.39
N VAL A 337 -15.44 -1.02 14.65
CA VAL A 337 -14.60 -1.23 15.84
C VAL A 337 -13.42 -0.27 15.82
N ALA A 338 -12.76 -0.13 14.67
CA ALA A 338 -11.65 0.79 14.43
C ALA A 338 -12.02 2.23 14.82
N LEU A 339 -13.13 2.74 14.28
CA LEU A 339 -13.62 4.09 14.57
C LEU A 339 -14.00 4.24 16.05
N SER A 340 -14.63 3.23 16.63
CA SER A 340 -15.12 3.25 18.01
C SER A 340 -13.99 3.29 19.04
N ILE A 341 -12.86 2.64 18.77
CA ILE A 341 -11.71 2.62 19.70
C ILE A 341 -10.65 3.68 19.36
N MET A 342 -10.84 4.45 18.29
CA MET A 342 -9.87 5.41 17.79
C MET A 342 -9.51 6.47 18.84
N ALA A 343 -10.52 7.07 19.46
CA ALA A 343 -10.38 8.14 20.44
C ALA A 343 -9.86 7.66 21.82
N ILE A 344 -9.72 6.35 22.03
CA ILE A 344 -9.27 5.80 23.32
C ILE A 344 -7.75 6.00 23.45
N PRO A 345 -7.23 6.61 24.53
CA PRO A 345 -5.81 6.87 24.71
C PRO A 345 -5.05 5.63 25.20
N ILE A 346 -5.00 4.57 24.39
CA ILE A 346 -4.28 3.31 24.67
C ILE A 346 -3.18 3.04 23.62
N PRO A 347 -2.12 2.27 23.96
CA PRO A 347 -1.00 2.01 23.06
C PRO A 347 -1.43 1.40 21.71
N PRO A 348 -0.77 1.73 20.59
CA PRO A 348 -1.17 1.27 19.25
C PRO A 348 -1.23 -0.26 19.10
N MET A 349 -0.28 -0.99 19.70
CA MET A 349 -0.27 -2.45 19.69
C MET A 349 -1.45 -3.06 20.44
N VAL A 350 -1.91 -2.40 21.51
CA VAL A 350 -3.13 -2.78 22.26
C VAL A 350 -4.38 -2.46 21.45
N LYS A 351 -4.44 -1.30 20.77
CA LYS A 351 -5.52 -0.99 19.81
C LYS A 351 -5.58 -2.04 18.72
N PHE A 352 -4.45 -2.40 18.12
CA PHE A 352 -4.38 -3.42 17.08
C PHE A 352 -4.92 -4.78 17.57
N LEU A 353 -4.49 -5.20 18.75
CA LEU A 353 -4.97 -6.44 19.36
C LEU A 353 -6.49 -6.37 19.65
N MET A 354 -6.97 -5.24 20.19
CA MET A 354 -8.40 -5.00 20.43
C MET A 354 -9.21 -5.00 19.14
N VAL A 355 -8.82 -4.24 18.11
CA VAL A 355 -9.47 -4.23 16.81
C VAL A 355 -9.54 -5.65 16.25
N THR A 356 -8.43 -6.38 16.28
CA THR A 356 -8.36 -7.75 15.74
C THR A 356 -9.30 -8.70 16.49
N LEU A 357 -9.24 -8.73 17.82
CA LEU A 357 -10.04 -9.63 18.65
C LEU A 357 -11.53 -9.27 18.63
N LEU A 358 -11.87 -7.98 18.75
CA LEU A 358 -13.25 -7.51 18.72
C LEU A 358 -13.86 -7.71 17.33
N THR A 359 -13.13 -7.38 16.27
CA THR A 359 -13.59 -7.63 14.89
C THR A 359 -13.88 -9.10 14.67
N PHE A 360 -12.96 -9.97 15.06
CA PHE A 360 -13.15 -11.41 14.93
C PHE A 360 -14.36 -11.90 15.74
N GLY A 361 -14.49 -11.48 17.00
CA GLY A 361 -15.61 -11.88 17.88
C GLY A 361 -16.96 -11.39 17.37
N LEU A 362 -17.10 -10.09 17.12
CA LEU A 362 -18.33 -9.45 16.64
C LEU A 362 -18.74 -9.96 15.26
N SER A 363 -17.78 -10.13 14.33
CA SER A 363 -18.09 -10.64 13.01
C SER A 363 -18.63 -12.06 13.08
N ASN A 364 -17.97 -12.96 13.82
CA ASN A 364 -18.45 -14.33 13.97
C ASN A 364 -19.79 -14.41 14.71
N LEU A 365 -20.04 -13.54 15.69
CA LEU A 365 -21.35 -13.43 16.34
C LEU A 365 -22.44 -13.00 15.36
N LEU A 366 -22.19 -11.98 14.53
CA LEU A 366 -23.12 -11.52 13.50
C LEU A 366 -23.38 -12.59 12.44
N ILE A 367 -22.35 -13.33 12.03
CA ILE A 367 -22.47 -14.43 11.05
C ILE A 367 -23.27 -15.59 11.62
N TYR A 368 -22.99 -15.97 12.88
CA TYR A 368 -23.73 -17.01 13.57
C TYR A 368 -25.21 -16.62 13.70
N SER A 369 -25.48 -15.37 14.09
CA SER A 369 -26.83 -14.82 14.20
C SER A 369 -27.54 -14.82 12.85
N TRP A 370 -26.89 -14.33 11.78
CA TRP A 370 -27.42 -14.31 10.42
C TRP A 370 -27.75 -15.71 9.87
N ARG A 371 -26.88 -16.69 10.12
CA ARG A 371 -27.13 -18.09 9.71
C ARG A 371 -28.33 -18.69 10.44
N THR A 372 -28.44 -18.39 11.73
CA THR A 372 -29.56 -18.85 12.57
C THR A 372 -30.88 -18.20 12.13
N ILE A 373 -30.84 -16.91 11.76
CA ILE A 373 -31.98 -16.15 11.21
C ILE A 373 -32.44 -16.71 9.86
N ARG A 374 -31.50 -16.97 8.94
CA ARG A 374 -31.82 -17.47 7.60
C ARG A 374 -32.45 -18.88 7.61
N GLN A 375 -32.31 -19.61 8.72
CA GLN A 375 -32.87 -20.94 8.91
C GLN A 375 -34.25 -20.95 9.61
N ARG A 376 -34.80 -19.80 10.03
CA ARG A 376 -36.16 -19.70 10.61
C ARG A 376 -36.99 -18.61 9.93
N THR A 377 -38.28 -18.87 9.73
CA THR A 377 -39.28 -17.85 9.36
C THR A 377 -39.24 -16.71 10.37
N VAL A 378 -39.09 -15.49 9.85
CA VAL A 378 -38.64 -14.28 10.56
C VAL A 378 -39.59 -13.92 11.72
N ASN A 379 -39.02 -13.71 12.91
CA ASN A 379 -39.70 -13.20 14.10
C ASN A 379 -39.41 -11.69 14.24
N THR A 380 -40.34 -10.91 14.80
CA THR A 380 -40.31 -9.44 14.90
C THR A 380 -39.08 -8.89 15.65
N LYS A 381 -38.49 -9.67 16.56
CA LYS A 381 -37.22 -9.33 17.23
C LYS A 381 -36.01 -9.25 16.29
N THR A 382 -36.08 -9.91 15.13
CA THR A 382 -35.04 -9.93 14.09
C THR A 382 -35.09 -8.70 13.20
N VAL A 383 -36.28 -8.12 13.00
CA VAL A 383 -36.46 -6.84 12.30
C VAL A 383 -35.88 -5.71 13.15
N ALA A 384 -36.08 -5.76 14.48
CA ALA A 384 -35.51 -4.77 15.40
C ALA A 384 -33.98 -4.73 15.37
N THR A 385 -33.29 -5.87 15.20
CA THR A 385 -31.82 -5.93 15.15
C THR A 385 -31.25 -5.47 13.80
N ALA A 386 -31.94 -5.73 12.69
CA ALA A 386 -31.56 -5.20 11.38
C ALA A 386 -31.75 -3.68 11.31
N VAL A 387 -32.84 -3.16 11.88
CA VAL A 387 -33.08 -1.72 12.06
C VAL A 387 -32.01 -1.11 12.95
N MET A 388 -31.63 -1.77 14.05
CA MET A 388 -30.56 -1.30 14.94
C MET A 388 -29.19 -1.25 14.24
N SER A 389 -28.90 -2.19 13.35
CA SER A 389 -27.65 -2.21 12.55
C SER A 389 -27.61 -1.08 11.53
N VAL A 390 -28.75 -0.80 10.86
CA VAL A 390 -28.89 0.34 9.95
C VAL A 390 -28.83 1.65 10.74
N VAL A 391 -29.44 1.72 11.92
CA VAL A 391 -29.40 2.89 12.82
C VAL A 391 -28.00 3.13 13.37
N ILE A 392 -27.20 2.09 13.65
CA ILE A 392 -25.79 2.25 14.06
C ILE A 392 -24.94 2.76 12.89
N VAL A 393 -25.18 2.25 11.67
CA VAL A 393 -24.51 2.77 10.47
C VAL A 393 -24.94 4.22 10.21
N LEU A 394 -26.23 4.53 10.31
CA LEU A 394 -26.74 5.89 10.15
C LEU A 394 -26.22 6.83 11.25
N ALA A 395 -26.13 6.35 12.50
CA ALA A 395 -25.57 7.09 13.63
C ALA A 395 -24.08 7.35 13.46
N ALA A 396 -23.33 6.42 12.87
CA ALA A 396 -21.93 6.64 12.50
C ALA A 396 -21.78 7.66 11.35
N PHE A 397 -22.76 7.74 10.45
CA PHE A 397 -22.83 8.79 9.42
C PHE A 397 -23.31 10.14 9.97
N THR A 398 -24.15 10.18 11.00
CA THR A 398 -24.66 11.43 11.61
C THR A 398 -23.81 11.93 12.77
N ALA A 399 -22.93 11.10 13.35
CA ALA A 399 -21.90 11.52 14.31
C ALA A 399 -20.71 12.23 13.64
N TYR A 400 -20.82 12.47 12.33
CA TYR A 400 -19.96 13.32 11.54
C TYR A 400 -20.19 14.80 11.92
N PRO A 401 -19.22 15.52 12.51
CA PRO A 401 -19.23 16.96 12.51
C PRO A 401 -18.96 17.39 11.05
N GLY A 402 -19.93 18.07 10.46
CA GLY A 402 -20.10 18.18 9.01
C GLY A 402 -18.95 18.80 8.22
N THR A 403 -18.67 18.23 7.05
CA THR A 403 -18.58 19.04 5.83
C THR A 403 -19.99 19.27 5.29
N THR A 404 -20.52 20.46 5.50
CA THR A 404 -21.33 21.20 4.52
C THR A 404 -21.45 22.64 5.02
N GLU A 405 -20.51 23.49 4.61
CA GLU A 405 -20.86 24.83 4.14
C GLU A 405 -19.91 25.19 2.99
N SER A 406 -20.32 24.81 1.78
CA SER A 406 -20.02 25.62 0.61
C SER A 406 -20.81 26.93 0.76
N LYS A 407 -20.18 28.01 1.24
CA LYS A 407 -20.71 29.35 0.99
C LYS A 407 -20.02 29.91 -0.24
N GLU A 408 -20.81 29.94 -1.31
CA GLU A 408 -20.61 30.78 -2.47
C GLU A 408 -20.21 32.18 -2.02
N GLN A 409 -19.10 32.65 -2.57
CA GLN A 409 -18.65 34.02 -2.43
C GLN A 409 -19.55 34.90 -3.30
N LYS A 410 -20.66 35.38 -2.73
CA LYS A 410 -21.33 36.58 -3.23
C LYS A 410 -20.63 37.79 -2.64
N THR A 411 -20.12 38.59 -3.57
CA THR A 411 -19.65 39.95 -3.41
C THR A 411 -20.64 40.75 -2.57
N GLU A 412 -20.17 41.35 -1.47
CA GLU A 412 -20.64 42.68 -1.06
C GLU A 412 -19.65 43.32 -0.09
N THR A 413 -19.21 44.50 -0.52
CA THR A 413 -18.46 45.53 0.18
C THR A 413 -19.23 46.04 1.40
N THR A 414 -18.64 46.06 2.60
CA THR A 414 -18.73 47.21 3.51
C THR A 414 -17.68 47.14 4.62
N GLU A 415 -17.12 48.30 4.93
CA GLU A 415 -16.11 48.57 5.95
C GLU A 415 -16.66 48.47 7.39
N THR A 416 -15.71 48.51 8.34
CA THR A 416 -15.79 48.91 9.77
C THR A 416 -15.87 47.83 10.87
N ASN A 417 -14.71 47.66 11.50
CA ASN A 417 -14.43 47.59 12.95
C ASN A 417 -15.37 46.78 13.88
N THR A 418 -14.84 45.68 14.42
CA THR A 418 -14.67 45.41 15.87
C THR A 418 -13.94 44.07 16.06
N ALA A 419 -12.95 44.02 16.94
CA ALA A 419 -12.18 42.82 17.32
C ALA A 419 -12.87 42.03 18.46
N PRO A 420 -12.40 40.82 18.87
CA PRO A 420 -11.58 39.83 18.17
C PRO A 420 -12.26 38.44 18.09
N GLN A 421 -12.04 37.69 17.00
CA GLN A 421 -12.34 36.24 16.98
C GLN A 421 -11.08 35.46 17.38
N SER A 422 -11.18 34.63 18.42
CA SER A 422 -10.13 33.74 18.93
C SER A 422 -9.89 32.49 18.06
N GLY A 423 -9.93 32.62 16.73
CA GLY A 423 -10.03 31.47 15.82
C GLY A 423 -8.97 31.36 14.72
N THR A 424 -8.10 32.34 14.53
CA THR A 424 -7.12 32.31 13.43
C THR A 424 -5.83 31.64 13.92
N SER A 425 -5.50 30.45 13.39
CA SER A 425 -4.23 29.77 13.66
C SER A 425 -3.04 30.66 13.27
N ILE A 426 -1.94 30.58 14.03
CA ILE A 426 -0.71 31.32 13.73
C ILE A 426 -0.19 31.01 12.32
N HIS A 427 -0.35 29.79 11.82
CA HIS A 427 0.04 29.43 10.46
C HIS A 427 -0.78 30.18 9.41
N ALA A 428 -2.09 30.32 9.62
CA ALA A 428 -2.95 31.06 8.70
C ALA A 428 -2.58 32.55 8.66
N ALA A 429 -2.28 33.14 9.82
CA ALA A 429 -1.79 34.51 9.92
C ALA A 429 -0.44 34.69 9.19
N VAL A 430 0.48 33.73 9.36
CA VAL A 430 1.79 33.72 8.66
C VAL A 430 1.60 33.61 7.14
N VAL A 431 0.74 32.69 6.66
CA VAL A 431 0.44 32.52 5.23
C VAL A 431 -0.15 33.82 4.64
N ALA A 432 -1.13 34.41 5.33
CA ALA A 432 -1.74 35.68 4.94
C ALA A 432 -0.73 36.85 4.96
N GLY A 433 0.34 36.74 5.74
CA GLY A 433 1.28 37.84 5.96
C GLY A 433 0.76 38.89 6.95
N ASP A 434 -0.21 38.53 7.78
CA ASP A 434 -0.81 39.42 8.78
C ASP A 434 0.09 39.49 10.02
N LEU A 435 1.04 40.43 9.97
CA LEU A 435 2.01 40.65 11.05
C LEU A 435 1.33 41.01 12.37
N GLU A 436 0.27 41.81 12.34
CA GLU A 436 -0.44 42.23 13.55
C GLU A 436 -1.16 41.05 14.21
N ALA A 437 -1.78 40.17 13.41
CA ALA A 437 -2.36 38.94 13.94
C ALA A 437 -1.29 38.02 14.53
N VAL A 438 -0.14 37.86 13.88
CA VAL A 438 0.98 37.08 14.44
C VAL A 438 1.44 37.65 15.78
N GLN A 439 1.61 38.97 15.88
CA GLN A 439 2.00 39.62 17.15
C GLN A 439 0.97 39.41 18.25
N ARG A 440 -0.33 39.59 17.96
CA ARG A 440 -1.40 39.32 18.94
C ARG A 440 -1.43 37.85 19.40
N ILE A 441 -1.18 36.91 18.49
CA ILE A 441 -1.15 35.48 18.82
C ILE A 441 0.06 35.16 19.71
N ILE A 442 1.23 35.75 19.42
CA ILE A 442 2.42 35.65 20.29
C ILE A 442 2.11 36.22 21.69
N GLU A 443 1.50 37.40 21.77
CA GLU A 443 1.12 38.04 23.04
C GLU A 443 0.12 37.21 23.85
N SER A 444 -0.70 36.39 23.18
CA SER A 444 -1.63 35.46 23.84
C SER A 444 -0.96 34.23 24.46
N GLY A 445 0.35 34.07 24.27
CA GLY A 445 1.12 32.94 24.79
C GLY A 445 0.97 31.65 23.98
N ALA A 446 0.67 31.77 22.67
CA ALA A 446 0.55 30.62 21.79
C ALA A 446 1.88 29.86 21.66
N ASP A 447 1.79 28.55 21.44
CA ASP A 447 2.97 27.72 21.17
C ASP A 447 3.57 28.06 19.79
N LEU A 448 4.72 28.73 19.79
CA LEU A 448 5.42 29.14 18.56
C LEU A 448 6.09 27.98 17.84
N ASN A 449 6.02 26.77 18.41
CA ASN A 449 6.53 25.54 17.82
C ASN A 449 5.39 24.59 17.40
N GLU A 450 4.13 25.04 17.48
CA GLU A 450 2.98 24.29 16.99
C GLU A 450 3.23 23.87 15.53
N LYS A 451 3.08 22.58 15.26
CA LYS A 451 3.34 22.02 13.94
C LYS A 451 2.05 21.96 13.15
N GLU A 452 2.06 22.51 11.93
CA GLU A 452 0.89 22.37 11.07
C GLU A 452 0.65 20.89 10.68
N PRO A 453 -0.60 20.45 10.51
CA PRO A 453 -0.92 19.02 10.44
C PRO A 453 -0.45 18.29 9.18
N ALA A 454 -0.20 18.99 8.07
CA ALA A 454 0.09 18.39 6.77
C ALA A 454 1.57 18.04 6.59
N GLY A 455 2.47 18.97 6.90
CA GLY A 455 3.92 18.84 6.74
C GLY A 455 4.70 18.87 8.05
N GLY A 456 4.04 19.14 9.18
CA GLY A 456 4.70 19.28 10.48
C GLY A 456 5.55 20.54 10.59
N SER A 457 5.34 21.54 9.73
CA SER A 457 6.12 22.78 9.71
C SER A 457 5.78 23.65 10.93
N SER A 458 6.79 24.28 11.55
CA SER A 458 6.54 25.32 12.55
C SER A 458 6.07 26.62 11.88
N PRO A 459 5.54 27.60 12.63
CA PRO A 459 5.19 28.92 12.11
C PRO A 459 6.41 29.60 11.47
N LEU A 460 7.60 29.42 12.04
CA LEU A 460 8.86 29.93 11.50
C LEU A 460 9.20 29.29 10.15
N MET A 461 9.03 27.97 10.00
CA MET A 461 9.21 27.28 8.71
C MET A 461 8.16 27.74 7.69
N THR A 462 6.93 27.95 8.11
CA THR A 462 5.85 28.50 7.25
C THR A 462 6.27 29.87 6.72
N ALA A 463 6.82 30.74 7.56
CA ALA A 463 7.36 32.03 7.13
C ALA A 463 8.53 31.89 6.13
N CYS A 464 9.36 30.85 6.27
CA CYS A 464 10.41 30.53 5.31
C CYS A 464 9.86 30.11 3.93
N VAL A 465 8.83 29.25 3.89
CA VAL A 465 8.18 28.83 2.63
C VAL A 465 7.64 30.05 1.88
N PHE A 466 6.83 30.86 2.56
CA PHE A 466 6.14 32.02 1.98
C PHE A 466 7.01 33.28 1.88
N GLY A 467 8.25 33.25 2.37
CA GLY A 467 9.18 34.38 2.29
C GLY A 467 8.76 35.59 3.12
N LYS A 468 8.07 35.36 4.24
CA LYS A 468 7.55 36.42 5.13
C LYS A 468 8.65 36.85 6.10
N THR A 469 9.65 37.58 5.61
CA THR A 469 10.87 37.91 6.35
C THR A 469 10.61 38.62 7.68
N GLU A 470 9.72 39.61 7.72
CA GLU A 470 9.45 40.34 8.98
C GLU A 470 8.72 39.49 10.01
N ILE A 471 7.80 38.61 9.56
CA ILE A 471 7.14 37.64 10.45
C ILE A 471 8.15 36.62 10.98
N ALA A 472 9.07 36.14 10.14
CA ALA A 472 10.14 35.23 10.57
C ALA A 472 11.02 35.86 11.65
N LYS A 473 11.40 37.13 11.50
CA LYS A 473 12.16 37.87 12.54
C LYS A 473 11.39 37.98 13.84
N VAL A 474 10.10 38.36 13.77
CA VAL A 474 9.25 38.47 14.97
C VAL A 474 9.11 37.13 15.70
N LEU A 475 8.92 36.02 14.97
CA LEU A 475 8.86 34.69 15.56
C LEU A 475 10.19 34.29 16.23
N ILE A 476 11.32 34.61 15.61
CA ILE A 476 12.67 34.35 16.16
C ILE A 476 12.91 35.19 17.42
N ASP A 477 12.57 36.49 17.39
CA ASP A 477 12.75 37.39 18.52
C ASP A 477 11.80 37.07 19.69
N ALA A 478 10.63 36.49 19.39
CA ALA A 478 9.69 35.96 20.37
C ALA A 478 10.10 34.60 20.96
N GLY A 479 11.23 34.02 20.53
CA GLY A 479 11.78 32.79 21.10
C GLY A 479 11.29 31.49 20.47
N ALA A 480 10.82 31.50 19.22
CA ALA A 480 10.55 30.26 18.48
C ALA A 480 11.80 29.37 18.43
N GLU A 481 11.65 28.06 18.68
CA GLU A 481 12.78 27.14 18.69
C GLU A 481 13.34 26.93 17.28
N LEU A 482 14.61 27.25 17.09
CA LEU A 482 15.26 27.26 15.77
C LEU A 482 15.49 25.86 15.17
N ASN A 483 15.73 24.88 16.03
CA ASN A 483 16.11 23.51 15.64
C ASN A 483 14.94 22.53 15.64
N VAL A 484 13.70 23.01 15.76
CA VAL A 484 12.51 22.18 15.50
C VAL A 484 12.62 21.62 14.10
N THR A 485 12.24 20.35 13.94
CA THR A 485 12.22 19.67 12.64
C THR A 485 10.80 19.39 12.18
N ASN A 486 10.53 19.57 10.90
CA ASN A 486 9.27 19.14 10.29
C ASN A 486 9.27 17.61 10.05
N ASN A 487 8.23 17.10 9.39
CA ASN A 487 8.09 15.66 9.12
C ASN A 487 9.21 15.09 8.23
N ASP A 488 9.91 15.94 7.48
CA ASP A 488 11.06 15.58 6.64
C ASP A 488 12.39 15.67 7.39
N GLY A 489 12.38 15.93 8.70
CA GLY A 489 13.59 16.18 9.48
C GLY A 489 14.23 17.53 9.16
N SER A 490 13.57 18.39 8.38
CA SER A 490 14.11 19.68 7.95
C SER A 490 13.85 20.76 9.00
N THR A 491 14.88 21.57 9.27
CA THR A 491 14.79 22.74 10.16
C THR A 491 14.34 24.00 9.42
N ALA A 492 14.17 25.11 10.14
CA ALA A 492 13.95 26.42 9.52
C ALA A 492 15.10 26.81 8.57
N LEU A 493 16.35 26.44 8.87
CA LEU A 493 17.49 26.70 7.99
C LEU A 493 17.39 25.93 6.67
N HIS A 494 17.02 24.64 6.73
CA HIS A 494 16.78 23.83 5.52
C HIS A 494 15.72 24.48 4.64
N THR A 495 14.60 24.90 5.25
CA THR A 495 13.47 25.48 4.53
C THR A 495 13.83 26.84 3.91
N ALA A 496 14.45 27.73 4.67
CA ALA A 496 14.89 29.05 4.20
C ALA A 496 15.95 28.93 3.10
N ALA A 497 16.88 27.98 3.22
CA ALA A 497 17.90 27.72 2.23
C ALA A 497 17.30 27.18 0.93
N PHE A 498 16.43 26.18 1.03
CA PHE A 498 15.76 25.58 -0.13
C PHE A 498 14.95 26.62 -0.92
N PHE A 499 14.14 27.47 -0.27
CA PHE A 499 13.37 28.52 -0.95
C PHE A 499 14.17 29.80 -1.27
N CYS A 500 15.48 29.80 -1.03
CA CYS A 500 16.39 30.93 -1.27
C CYS A 500 15.90 32.23 -0.62
N ARG A 501 15.58 32.16 0.68
CA ARG A 501 15.17 33.32 1.49
C ARG A 501 16.39 33.91 2.22
N THR A 502 17.25 34.57 1.46
CA THR A 502 18.58 35.05 1.91
C THR A 502 18.56 35.76 3.26
N GLU A 503 17.65 36.71 3.46
CA GLU A 503 17.59 37.48 4.72
C GLU A 503 17.13 36.64 5.92
N ILE A 504 16.25 35.65 5.70
CA ILE A 504 15.85 34.72 6.75
C ILE A 504 17.02 33.78 7.08
N VAL A 505 17.76 33.29 6.09
CA VAL A 505 18.97 32.45 6.30
C VAL A 505 20.00 33.19 7.15
N LYS A 506 20.32 34.45 6.81
CA LYS A 506 21.23 35.28 7.62
C LYS A 506 20.73 35.47 9.04
N THR A 507 19.43 35.73 9.22
CA THR A 507 18.84 35.92 10.55
C THR A 507 18.95 34.66 11.41
N LEU A 508 18.67 33.48 10.84
CA LEU A 508 18.77 32.20 11.53
C LEU A 508 20.22 31.89 11.94
N LEU A 509 21.19 32.11 11.05
CA LEU A 509 22.62 31.90 11.33
C LEU A 509 23.12 32.86 12.43
N ASN A 510 22.76 34.15 12.35
CA ASN A 510 23.11 35.15 13.36
C ASN A 510 22.54 34.81 14.76
N LYS A 511 21.46 34.03 14.81
CA LYS A 511 20.81 33.59 16.05
C LYS A 511 21.28 32.21 16.52
N GLY A 512 22.30 31.65 15.88
CA GLY A 512 22.96 30.42 16.30
C GLY A 512 22.17 29.14 16.02
N ILE A 513 21.37 29.11 14.94
CA ILE A 513 20.74 27.86 14.50
C ILE A 513 21.82 26.79 14.22
N ASP A 514 21.54 25.53 14.54
CA ASP A 514 22.48 24.44 14.27
C ASP A 514 22.47 24.09 12.77
N SER A 515 23.54 24.46 12.07
CA SER A 515 23.72 24.19 10.64
C SER A 515 24.11 22.74 10.32
N SER A 516 24.50 21.96 11.34
CA SER A 516 24.95 20.57 11.19
C SER A 516 23.80 19.56 11.19
N VAL A 517 22.56 19.99 11.49
CA VAL A 517 21.39 19.11 11.48
C VAL A 517 21.21 18.48 10.09
N VAL A 518 21.01 17.16 10.07
CA VAL A 518 20.73 16.39 8.85
C VAL A 518 19.24 16.06 8.78
N ASN A 519 18.64 16.31 7.62
CA ASN A 519 17.25 15.93 7.37
C ASN A 519 17.09 14.42 7.11
N ASN A 520 15.87 13.95 6.89
CA ASN A 520 15.58 12.53 6.64
C ASN A 520 16.21 12.00 5.33
N SER A 521 16.66 12.87 4.43
CA SER A 521 17.45 12.51 3.23
C SER A 521 18.95 12.45 3.50
N GLY A 522 19.38 12.59 4.76
CA GLY A 522 20.79 12.58 5.16
C GLY A 522 21.56 13.82 4.71
N SER A 523 20.88 14.93 4.39
CA SER A 523 21.50 16.16 3.90
C SER A 523 21.40 17.28 4.94
N THR A 524 22.46 18.09 5.07
CA THR A 524 22.41 19.38 5.78
C THR A 524 21.75 20.47 4.92
N ALA A 525 21.45 21.63 5.50
CA ALA A 525 20.92 22.77 4.77
C ALA A 525 21.86 23.22 3.63
N LEU A 526 23.18 23.21 3.85
CA LEU A 526 24.18 23.49 2.83
C LEU A 526 24.11 22.49 1.67
N GLN A 527 24.09 21.20 1.98
CA GLN A 527 24.04 20.14 0.96
C GLN A 527 22.75 20.20 0.13
N SER A 528 21.63 20.62 0.73
CA SER A 528 20.33 20.74 0.03
C SER A 528 20.33 21.77 -1.11
N VAL A 529 21.17 22.83 -1.01
CA VAL A 529 21.27 23.88 -2.03
C VAL A 529 22.39 23.65 -3.05
N GLN A 530 23.33 22.73 -2.77
CA GLN A 530 24.41 22.34 -3.68
C GLN A 530 23.97 21.39 -4.81
N ALA A 531 22.83 20.71 -4.67
CA ALA A 531 22.30 19.87 -5.73
C ALA A 531 22.03 20.66 -7.04
N PRO A 532 22.30 20.09 -8.23
CA PRO A 532 22.06 20.77 -9.50
C PRO A 532 20.60 21.23 -9.63
N PHE A 533 20.38 22.49 -10.01
CA PHE A 533 19.03 23.06 -10.07
C PHE A 533 18.08 22.25 -10.96
N ALA A 534 18.56 21.73 -12.08
CA ALA A 534 17.79 20.88 -12.98
C ALA A 534 17.19 19.63 -12.29
N MET A 535 17.88 19.05 -11.31
CA MET A 535 17.42 17.88 -10.57
C MET A 535 16.32 18.19 -9.55
N VAL A 536 16.30 19.43 -9.03
CA VAL A 536 15.36 19.88 -7.99
C VAL A 536 14.26 20.79 -8.53
N LYS A 537 14.35 21.21 -9.80
CA LYS A 537 13.37 22.09 -10.47
C LYS A 537 11.94 21.57 -10.35
N GLY A 538 11.73 20.26 -10.56
CA GLY A 538 10.41 19.64 -10.45
C GLY A 538 9.82 19.71 -9.02
N ILE A 539 10.67 19.77 -7.99
CA ILE A 539 10.23 19.93 -6.59
C ILE A 539 9.72 21.36 -6.37
N TYR A 540 10.39 22.37 -6.92
CA TYR A 540 9.91 23.75 -6.87
C TYR A 540 8.60 23.94 -7.63
N GLU A 541 8.47 23.34 -8.81
CA GLU A 541 7.23 23.39 -9.59
C GLU A 541 6.06 22.72 -8.85
N TYR A 542 6.33 21.61 -8.15
CA TYR A 542 5.35 20.98 -7.27
C TYR A 542 4.90 21.91 -6.15
N PHE A 543 5.83 22.52 -5.41
CA PHE A 543 5.49 23.44 -4.32
C PHE A 543 4.79 24.70 -4.80
N ALA A 544 5.19 25.26 -5.94
CA ALA A 544 4.51 26.38 -6.58
C ALA A 544 3.05 26.02 -6.84
N LYS A 545 2.79 24.84 -7.43
CA LYS A 545 1.43 24.39 -7.74
C LYS A 545 0.58 24.09 -6.51
N VAL A 546 1.16 23.43 -5.50
CA VAL A 546 0.43 23.04 -4.28
C VAL A 546 0.04 24.25 -3.44
N TYR A 547 0.92 25.25 -3.35
CA TYR A 547 0.69 26.43 -2.52
C TYR A 547 0.25 27.67 -3.31
N GLU A 548 0.04 27.58 -4.62
CA GLU A 548 -0.56 28.63 -5.45
C GLU A 548 -1.90 29.13 -4.88
N PRO A 549 -2.84 28.26 -4.42
CA PRO A 549 -4.09 28.73 -3.79
C PRO A 549 -3.89 29.52 -2.50
N LEU A 550 -2.73 29.36 -1.84
CA LEU A 550 -2.33 30.09 -0.64
C LEU A 550 -1.48 31.34 -0.97
N GLY A 551 -1.34 31.68 -2.25
CA GLY A 551 -0.61 32.86 -2.72
C GLY A 551 0.91 32.69 -2.79
N LEU A 552 1.43 31.46 -2.75
CA LEU A 552 2.87 31.25 -2.96
C LEU A 552 3.24 31.46 -4.43
N GLN A 553 4.09 32.44 -4.70
CA GLN A 553 4.70 32.64 -6.01
C GLN A 553 6.20 32.38 -5.92
N LEU A 554 6.68 31.41 -6.71
CA LEU A 554 8.10 31.06 -6.80
C LEU A 554 8.67 31.56 -8.13
N ASP A 555 9.69 32.41 -8.04
CA ASP A 555 10.53 32.81 -9.16
C ASP A 555 11.69 31.80 -9.29
N LEU A 556 11.57 30.89 -10.26
CA LEU A 556 12.54 29.83 -10.50
C LEU A 556 13.89 30.37 -10.97
N ASP A 557 13.92 31.45 -11.76
CA ASP A 557 15.16 32.07 -12.25
C ASP A 557 15.92 32.73 -11.10
N ARG A 558 15.20 33.40 -10.18
CA ARG A 558 15.77 33.92 -8.94
C ARG A 558 16.32 32.79 -8.08
N ILE A 559 15.57 31.71 -7.89
CA ILE A 559 15.99 30.57 -7.07
C ILE A 559 17.26 29.95 -7.64
N GLU A 560 17.32 29.67 -8.94
CA GLU A 560 18.50 29.10 -9.61
C GLU A 560 19.75 29.95 -9.38
N LYS A 561 19.64 31.27 -9.57
CA LYS A 561 20.76 32.22 -9.37
C LYS A 561 21.15 32.39 -7.90
N THR A 562 20.22 32.22 -6.96
CA THR A 562 20.44 32.52 -5.54
C THR A 562 20.96 31.30 -4.77
N ARG A 563 20.72 30.06 -5.24
CA ARG A 563 21.20 28.83 -4.58
C ARG A 563 22.71 28.83 -4.28
N PRO A 564 23.61 29.21 -5.21
CA PRO A 564 25.05 29.29 -4.91
C PRO A 564 25.39 30.31 -3.82
N VAL A 565 24.68 31.45 -3.80
CA VAL A 565 24.87 32.50 -2.78
C VAL A 565 24.44 32.01 -1.40
N ILE A 566 23.34 31.27 -1.31
CA ILE A 566 22.92 30.63 -0.05
C ILE A 566 23.96 29.62 0.43
N ALA A 567 24.53 28.82 -0.48
CA ALA A 567 25.57 27.85 -0.13
C ALA A 567 26.81 28.55 0.45
N GLU A 568 27.24 29.65 -0.16
CA GLU A 568 28.36 30.47 0.35
C GLU A 568 28.06 31.08 1.72
N ILE A 569 26.85 31.61 1.93
CA ILE A 569 26.44 32.18 3.22
C ILE A 569 26.48 31.12 4.33
N ILE A 570 25.96 29.92 4.08
CA ILE A 570 25.95 28.86 5.10
C ILE A 570 27.38 28.34 5.35
N ALA A 571 28.17 28.13 4.30
CA ALA A 571 29.55 27.64 4.44
C ALA A 571 30.46 28.60 5.20
N ASN A 572 30.23 29.92 5.10
CA ASN A 572 31.00 30.93 5.82
C ASN A 572 30.55 31.11 7.29
N ASN A 573 29.52 30.39 7.74
CA ASN A 573 28.99 30.42 9.10
C ASN A 573 29.03 29.04 9.79
N GLU A 574 29.74 28.06 9.21
CA GLU A 574 30.24 26.87 9.92
C GLU A 574 31.51 27.22 10.70
#